data_AF-A0A6A8Q0E1-F1
#
_entry.id   AF-A0A6A8Q0E1-F1
#
_cell.length_a   1.000
_cell.length_b   1.000
_cell.length_c   1.000
_cell.angle_alpha   90.00
_cell.angle_beta   90.00
_cell.angle_gamma   90.00
#
_symmetry.space_group_name_H-M   'P 1'
#
loop_
_entity.id
_entity.type
_entity.pdbx_description
1 polymer ?
#
loop_
_entity_poly.entity_id
_entity_poly.type
_entity_poly.pdbx_seq_one_letter_code
_entity_poly.pdbx_strand_id
1 'polypeptide(L)'
;MSPVYKIELQIHRKDFYSTESILHKIRDFFLNAERGFNCLKDDVYNGIKLFILRGFSNGYERMNSTLDFVMTISYRKSYLSTQGNGLIGNSEERGIVHMLVNEWNITRIKDGE
;
A
#
# COMPACT_ATOMS: atom_id res chain seq x y z
N MET A 1 2.82 0.68 -25.99
CA MET A 1 2.64 1.05 -24.56
C MET A 1 2.14 2.47 -24.50
N SER A 2 0.93 2.70 -23.97
CA SER A 2 0.30 4.03 -23.89
C SER A 2 1.19 5.02 -23.11
N PRO A 3 1.27 6.31 -23.52
CA PRO A 3 1.94 7.35 -22.74
C PRO A 3 1.44 7.45 -21.29
N VAL A 4 0.14 7.27 -21.07
CA VAL A 4 -0.49 7.29 -19.74
C VAL A 4 0.09 6.21 -18.83
N TYR A 5 0.20 4.99 -19.35
CA TYR A 5 0.74 3.86 -18.59
C TYR A 5 2.21 4.07 -18.17
N LYS A 6 3.01 4.77 -18.99
CA LYS A 6 4.39 5.11 -18.61
C LYS A 6 4.44 6.08 -17.43
N ILE A 7 3.54 7.07 -17.41
CA ILE A 7 3.44 8.06 -16.33
C ILE A 7 2.98 7.38 -15.04
N GLU A 8 1.94 6.55 -15.11
CA GLU A 8 1.44 5.80 -13.96
C GLU A 8 2.52 4.91 -13.34
N LEU A 9 3.28 4.17 -14.16
CA LEU A 9 4.40 3.39 -13.66
C LEU A 9 5.46 4.23 -12.94
N GLN A 10 5.73 5.44 -13.40
CA GLN A 10 6.66 6.34 -12.70
C GLN A 10 6.08 6.81 -11.36
N ILE A 11 4.78 7.09 -11.29
CA ILE A 11 4.09 7.46 -10.05
C ILE A 11 4.13 6.29 -9.06
N HIS A 12 3.77 5.08 -9.49
CA HIS A 12 3.82 3.88 -8.64
C HIS A 12 5.21 3.62 -8.07
N ARG A 13 6.26 3.77 -8.88
CA ARG A 13 7.66 3.65 -8.41
C ARG A 13 7.98 4.71 -7.37
N LYS A 14 7.55 5.96 -7.59
CA LYS A 14 7.77 7.05 -6.65
C LYS A 14 7.09 6.78 -5.30
N ASP A 15 5.84 6.34 -5.31
CA ASP A 15 5.09 5.97 -4.09
C ASP A 15 5.79 4.84 -3.32
N PHE A 16 6.23 3.79 -4.03
CA PHE A 16 6.98 2.67 -3.45
C PHE A 16 8.27 3.13 -2.77
N TYR A 17 9.12 3.89 -3.48
CA TYR A 17 10.39 4.36 -2.92
C TYR A 17 10.22 5.41 -1.83
N SER A 18 9.17 6.24 -1.88
CA SER A 18 8.83 7.15 -0.78
C SER A 18 8.56 6.38 0.50
N THR A 19 7.77 5.31 0.38
CA THR A 19 7.46 4.41 1.49
C THR A 19 8.72 3.77 2.04
N GLU A 20 9.54 3.12 1.22
CA GLU A 20 10.84 2.54 1.63
C GLU A 20 11.72 3.56 2.37
N SER A 21 11.76 4.81 1.92
CA SER A 21 12.54 5.87 2.58
C SER A 21 12.00 6.18 3.98
N ILE A 22 10.68 6.26 4.13
CA ILE A 22 10.03 6.46 5.44
C ILE A 22 10.32 5.28 6.37
N LEU A 23 10.29 4.04 5.86
CA LEU A 23 10.60 2.85 6.67
C LEU A 23 12.02 2.85 7.19
N HIS A 24 12.99 3.19 6.34
CA HIS A 24 14.37 3.35 6.75
C HIS A 24 14.49 4.43 7.84
N LYS A 25 13.87 5.59 7.66
CA LYS A 25 13.88 6.65 8.66
C LYS A 25 13.29 6.19 9.99
N ILE A 26 12.13 5.54 10.00
CA ILE A 26 11.46 5.09 11.23
C ILE A 26 12.33 4.08 12.00
N ARG A 27 13.09 3.21 11.30
CA ARG A 27 14.03 2.27 11.93
C ARG A 27 15.12 2.96 12.74
N ASP A 28 15.58 4.13 12.31
CA ASP A 28 16.63 4.88 12.99
C ASP A 28 16.13 5.58 14.27
N PHE A 29 14.82 5.86 14.36
CA PHE A 29 14.24 6.65 15.47
C PHE A 29 13.44 5.84 16.50
N PHE A 30 12.93 4.65 16.14
CA PHE A 30 12.03 3.88 17.01
C PHE A 30 12.57 2.49 17.33
N LEU A 31 12.73 2.18 18.63
CA LEU A 31 13.20 0.88 19.16
C LEU A 31 12.37 -0.33 18.68
N ASN A 32 11.12 -0.14 18.26
CA ASN A 32 10.23 -1.18 17.76
C ASN A 32 9.67 -0.85 16.36
N ALA A 33 10.44 -0.11 15.56
CA ALA A 33 10.04 0.36 14.22
C ALA A 33 9.49 -0.75 13.31
N GLU A 34 10.18 -1.89 13.26
CA GLU A 34 9.79 -3.01 12.40
C GLU A 34 8.42 -3.58 12.80
N ARG A 35 8.19 -3.75 14.11
CA ARG A 35 6.88 -4.18 14.61
C ARG A 35 5.80 -3.16 14.29
N GLY A 36 6.06 -1.87 14.50
CA GLY A 36 5.12 -0.80 14.16
C GLY A 36 4.78 -0.76 12.68
N PHE A 37 5.77 -1.00 11.81
CA PHE A 37 5.57 -1.08 10.38
C PHE A 37 4.77 -2.32 9.97
N ASN A 38 5.08 -3.50 10.51
CA ASN A 38 4.30 -4.70 10.22
C ASN A 38 2.84 -4.53 10.67
N CYS A 39 2.59 -3.94 11.84
CA CYS A 39 1.24 -3.59 12.26
C CYS A 39 0.54 -2.60 11.31
N LEU A 40 1.27 -1.65 10.71
CA LEU A 40 0.72 -0.75 9.71
C LEU A 40 0.33 -1.51 8.43
N LYS A 41 1.22 -2.36 7.91
CA LYS A 41 0.93 -3.23 6.74
C LYS A 41 -0.29 -4.10 6.98
N ASP A 42 -0.40 -4.70 8.18
CA ASP A 42 -1.54 -5.52 8.56
C ASP A 42 -2.85 -4.70 8.61
N ASP A 43 -2.81 -3.47 9.14
CA ASP A 43 -4.00 -2.60 9.18
C ASP A 43 -4.43 -2.20 7.76
N VAL A 44 -3.48 -1.88 6.88
CA VAL A 44 -3.73 -1.59 5.47
C VAL A 44 -4.33 -2.81 4.76
N TYR A 45 -3.70 -3.98 4.89
CA TYR A 45 -4.21 -5.22 4.31
C TYR A 45 -5.63 -5.52 4.80
N ASN A 46 -5.89 -5.41 6.09
CA ASN A 46 -7.22 -5.63 6.64
C ASN A 46 -8.27 -4.65 6.11
N GLY A 47 -7.88 -3.40 5.82
CA GLY A 47 -8.75 -2.40 5.20
C GLY A 47 -9.10 -2.72 3.74
N ILE A 48 -8.16 -3.26 2.97
CA ILE A 48 -8.34 -3.50 1.53
C ILE A 48 -8.72 -4.93 1.15
N LYS A 49 -8.56 -5.93 2.04
CA LYS A 49 -8.67 -7.36 1.70
C LYS A 49 -10.02 -7.77 1.10
N LEU A 50 -11.12 -7.15 1.50
CA LEU A 50 -12.45 -7.43 0.90
C LEU A 50 -12.64 -6.72 -0.44
N PHE A 51 -11.97 -5.59 -0.63
CA PHE A 51 -12.03 -4.84 -1.88
C PHE A 51 -11.28 -5.58 -3.00
N ILE A 52 -10.08 -6.09 -2.73
CA ILE A 52 -9.25 -6.84 -3.69
C ILE A 52 -9.89 -8.15 -4.18
N LEU A 53 -10.83 -8.71 -3.42
CA LEU A 53 -11.57 -9.93 -3.74
C LEU A 53 -12.77 -9.68 -4.66
N ARG A 54 -13.11 -8.41 -4.94
CA ARG A 54 -14.19 -8.08 -5.86
C ARG A 54 -13.84 -8.52 -7.29
N GLY A 55 -14.86 -8.71 -8.13
CA GLY A 55 -14.67 -8.93 -9.55
C GLY A 55 -14.15 -7.67 -10.23
N PHE A 56 -12.94 -7.72 -10.77
CA PHE A 56 -12.35 -6.68 -11.63
C PHE A 56 -12.08 -7.28 -13.01
N SER A 57 -12.13 -6.46 -14.06
CA SER A 57 -11.95 -6.95 -15.44
C SER A 57 -10.55 -7.51 -15.68
N ASN A 58 -9.53 -7.00 -14.97
CA ASN A 58 -8.15 -7.48 -15.04
C ASN A 58 -7.34 -7.00 -13.82
N GLY A 59 -6.10 -7.48 -13.71
CA GLY A 59 -5.18 -7.13 -12.62
C GLY A 59 -4.78 -5.65 -12.58
N TYR A 60 -4.75 -4.97 -13.73
CA TYR A 60 -4.41 -3.53 -13.79
C TYR A 60 -5.54 -2.68 -13.22
N GLU A 61 -6.79 -2.95 -13.59
CA GLU A 61 -7.96 -2.28 -12.98
C GLU A 61 -8.05 -2.56 -11.48
N ARG A 62 -7.82 -3.81 -11.06
CA ARG A 62 -7.78 -4.20 -9.65
C ARG A 62 -6.75 -3.38 -8.89
N MET A 63 -5.54 -3.24 -9.44
CA MET A 63 -4.46 -2.50 -8.79
C MET A 63 -4.81 -1.02 -8.65
N ASN A 64 -5.18 -0.35 -9.74
CA ASN A 64 -5.52 1.07 -9.73
C ASN A 64 -6.70 1.37 -8.78
N SER A 65 -7.75 0.55 -8.86
CA SER A 65 -8.91 0.71 -7.98
C SER A 65 -8.55 0.52 -6.50
N THR A 66 -7.60 -0.37 -6.19
CA THR A 66 -7.12 -0.58 -4.82
C THR A 66 -6.29 0.60 -4.33
N LEU A 67 -5.46 1.19 -5.20
CA LEU A 67 -4.66 2.39 -4.90
C LEU A 67 -5.52 3.64 -4.70
N ASP A 68 -6.68 3.73 -5.35
CA ASP A 68 -7.64 4.80 -5.07
C ASP A 68 -8.39 4.53 -3.76
N PHE A 69 -8.82 3.28 -3.54
CA PHE A 69 -9.58 2.89 -2.35
C PHE A 69 -8.77 3.03 -1.07
N VAL A 70 -7.47 2.67 -1.08
CA VAL A 70 -6.58 2.73 0.09
C VAL A 70 -6.43 4.16 0.64
N MET A 71 -6.62 5.19 -0.19
CA MET A 71 -6.59 6.59 0.24
C MET A 71 -7.89 7.06 0.92
N THR A 72 -8.95 6.26 0.84
CA THR A 72 -10.27 6.61 1.42
C THR A 72 -10.52 5.99 2.79
N ILE A 73 -9.69 5.02 3.17
CA ILE A 73 -9.84 4.28 4.43
C ILE A 73 -9.00 4.92 5.54
N SER A 74 -9.52 4.89 6.77
CA SER A 74 -8.80 5.39 7.95
C SER A 74 -8.25 4.23 8.76
N TYR A 75 -6.93 4.18 8.93
CA TYR A 75 -6.24 3.20 9.76
C TYR A 75 -6.20 3.66 11.22
N ARG A 76 -6.60 2.78 12.14
CA ARG A 76 -6.83 3.16 13.55
C ARG A 76 -5.93 2.44 14.54
N LYS A 77 -5.20 1.40 14.11
CA LYS A 77 -4.41 0.56 15.02
C LYS A 77 -2.94 0.93 15.08
N SER A 78 -2.37 1.48 14.02
CA SER A 78 -0.95 1.81 14.00
C SER A 78 -0.70 3.23 14.53
N TYR A 79 0.26 3.37 15.44
CA TYR A 79 0.77 4.70 15.83
C TYR A 79 1.31 5.47 14.61
N LEU A 80 1.86 4.75 13.63
CA LEU A 80 2.37 5.32 12.39
C LEU A 80 1.27 5.85 11.47
N SER A 81 0.02 5.39 11.62
CA SER A 81 -1.12 5.94 10.88
C SER A 81 -1.91 6.99 11.65
N THR A 82 -1.42 7.42 12.82
CA THR A 82 -2.05 8.50 13.58
C THR A 82 -2.00 9.78 12.75
N GLN A 83 -3.17 10.34 12.43
CA GLN A 83 -3.28 11.62 11.72
C GLN A 83 -2.43 12.68 12.44
N GLY A 84 -1.57 13.36 11.68
CA GLY A 84 -0.75 14.46 12.18
C GLY A 84 0.66 14.09 12.66
N ASN A 85 1.09 12.82 12.58
CA ASN A 85 2.49 12.47 12.87
C ASN A 85 3.48 12.87 11.74
N GLY A 86 2.97 13.22 10.56
CA GLY A 86 3.72 13.68 9.39
C GLY A 86 4.54 12.60 8.67
N LEU A 87 4.41 11.34 9.06
CA LEU A 87 5.23 10.23 8.53
C LEU A 87 4.55 9.47 7.39
N ILE A 88 3.24 9.28 7.47
CA ILE A 88 2.46 8.50 6.50
C ILE A 88 1.41 9.41 5.85
N GLY A 89 1.47 9.54 4.53
CA GLY A 89 0.42 10.16 3.72
C GLY A 89 0.03 9.29 2.53
N ASN A 90 -0.74 9.86 1.60
CA ASN A 90 -1.33 9.10 0.48
C ASN A 90 -0.30 8.38 -0.40
N SER A 91 0.91 8.94 -0.54
CA SER A 91 2.02 8.31 -1.28
C SER A 91 2.48 7.03 -0.57
N GLU A 92 2.64 7.11 0.75
CA GLU A 92 3.06 5.99 1.58
C GLU A 92 1.97 4.92 1.67
N GLU A 93 0.70 5.30 1.76
CA GLU A 93 -0.44 4.38 1.72
C GLU A 93 -0.47 3.58 0.42
N ARG A 94 -0.28 4.25 -0.73
CA ARG A 94 -0.19 3.57 -2.03
C ARG A 94 1.05 2.67 -2.11
N GLY A 95 2.20 3.12 -1.63
CA GLY A 95 3.41 2.30 -1.64
C GLY A 95 3.31 1.07 -0.73
N ILE A 96 2.58 1.14 0.39
CA ILE A 96 2.28 -0.04 1.23
C ILE A 96 1.48 -1.08 0.44
N VAL A 97 0.51 -0.68 -0.39
CA VAL A 97 -0.20 -1.63 -1.28
C VAL A 97 0.77 -2.34 -2.22
N HIS A 98 1.72 -1.61 -2.82
CA HIS A 98 2.76 -2.22 -3.67
C HIS A 98 3.64 -3.21 -2.90
N MET A 99 4.02 -2.90 -1.65
CA MET A 99 4.76 -3.83 -0.78
C MET A 99 3.95 -5.08 -0.47
N LEU A 100 2.67 -4.93 -0.14
CA LEU A 100 1.75 -6.04 0.14
C LEU A 100 1.58 -6.95 -1.08
N VAL A 101 1.49 -6.41 -2.30
CA VAL A 101 1.40 -7.23 -3.52
C VAL A 101 2.66 -8.11 -3.69
N ASN A 102 3.84 -7.56 -3.43
CA ASN A 102 5.11 -8.29 -3.53
C ASN A 102 5.27 -9.36 -2.44
N GLU A 103 4.84 -9.06 -1.21
CA GLU A 103 4.98 -9.95 -0.06
C GLU A 103 3.91 -11.05 0.00
N TRP A 104 2.64 -10.73 -0.34
CA TRP A 104 1.48 -11.60 -0.07
C TRP A 104 0.96 -12.32 -1.32
N ASN A 105 1.60 -12.16 -2.49
CA ASN A 105 1.14 -12.74 -3.75
C ASN A 105 -0.37 -12.43 -4.01
N ILE A 106 -0.80 -11.19 -3.72
CA ILE A 106 -2.22 -10.80 -3.76
C ILE A 106 -2.82 -10.94 -5.17
N THR A 107 -1.97 -10.87 -6.20
CA THR A 107 -2.30 -11.13 -7.61
C THR A 107 -2.52 -12.60 -7.94
N ARG A 108 -2.20 -13.53 -7.01
CA ARG A 108 -2.31 -14.97 -7.17
C ARG A 108 -3.53 -15.59 -6.49
N ILE A 109 -4.47 -14.76 -6.03
CA ILE A 109 -5.86 -15.19 -5.80
C ILE A 109 -6.40 -15.49 -7.19
N LYS A 110 -6.05 -16.69 -7.66
CA LYS A 110 -6.38 -17.24 -8.96
C LYS A 110 -7.87 -17.06 -9.15
N ASP A 111 -8.21 -16.53 -10.31
CA ASP A 111 -9.47 -16.79 -10.97
C ASP A 111 -9.84 -18.24 -10.66
N GLY A 112 -10.94 -18.40 -9.93
CA GLY A 112 -11.43 -19.71 -9.54
C GLY A 112 -11.59 -20.59 -10.76
N GLU A 113 -11.30 -21.87 -10.57
CA GLU A 113 -11.71 -22.96 -11.46
C GLU A 113 -13.18 -22.83 -11.89
#